data_AF-A0A1H9QFV9-F1
#
_entry.id   AF-A0A1H9QFV9-F1
#
_cell.length_a   1.000
_cell.length_b   1.000
_cell.length_c   1.000
_cell.angle_alpha   90.00
_cell.angle_beta   90.00
_cell.angle_gamma   90.00
#
_symmetry.space_group_name_H-M   'P 1'
#
loop_
_entity.id
_entity.type
_entity.pdbx_description
1 polymer ?
#
loop_
_entity_poly.entity_id
_entity_poly.type
_entity_poly.pdbx_seq_one_letter_code
_entity_poly.pdbx_strand_id
1 'polypeptide(L)'
;MSEQTAHLAVDRLFEAPAPHLTVEFQGGEPLLAFPMIQLLTRLIEDRAALEGKRVTFTMTTTLHHASDEILGFLRDHDFQVSTSLDGPSDVHDNNRPLPGASSYQRTRQAIERAKAVLGTERLSALTTLTRRSLQAPEPIIDEYVRLGFRSIFLRPLSPFGFAVRSARKLAYPTEEYLAFYERGLRYILELNRSGIQLEEAYAATLLRSILTPFPTTYSDLRSPVGAGFGTLVYNYDGSVYASDEGRMLHEMGNDSLRLGSVQQSYRELMSSDTMRMLAATGLAEALPGCSDCAFVPFCGPDPAGSISRSGDPVGHRANSEHCQRHIGLFNILFAHLAEARPEVLQTFTTWVHRSAPLRLAA
;
A
#
# COMPACT_ATOMS: atom_id res chain seq x y z
N MET A 1 -8.18 -20.16 -5.66
CA MET A 1 -7.67 -20.87 -4.48
C MET A 1 -8.58 -22.07 -4.23
N SER A 2 -8.03 -23.25 -3.93
CA SER A 2 -8.84 -24.39 -3.47
C SER A 2 -9.12 -24.26 -1.98
N GLU A 3 -10.16 -24.93 -1.48
CA GLU A 3 -10.47 -24.98 -0.05
C GLU A 3 -9.31 -25.57 0.78
N GLN A 4 -8.68 -26.64 0.29
CA GLN A 4 -7.49 -27.21 0.93
C GLN A 4 -6.35 -26.19 1.07
N THR A 5 -6.07 -25.42 0.02
CA THR A 5 -5.05 -24.36 0.05
C THR A 5 -5.44 -23.26 1.03
N ALA A 6 -6.73 -22.89 1.11
CA ALA A 6 -7.22 -21.89 2.04
C ALA A 6 -7.00 -22.31 3.50
N HIS A 7 -7.35 -23.56 3.86
CA HIS A 7 -7.09 -24.08 5.22
C HIS A 7 -5.60 -24.05 5.56
N LEU A 8 -4.74 -24.52 4.66
CA LEU A 8 -3.29 -24.49 4.88
C LEU A 8 -2.77 -23.06 5.01
N ALA A 9 -3.25 -22.11 4.19
CA ALA A 9 -2.87 -20.70 4.30
C ALA A 9 -3.25 -20.10 5.66
N VAL A 10 -4.45 -20.43 6.18
CA VAL A 10 -4.87 -20.03 7.53
C VAL A 10 -3.97 -20.66 8.58
N ASP A 11 -3.64 -21.94 8.49
CA ASP A 11 -2.71 -22.56 9.43
C ASP A 11 -1.35 -21.83 9.46
N ARG A 12 -0.78 -21.53 8.28
CA ARG A 12 0.49 -20.79 8.18
C ARG A 12 0.40 -19.36 8.73
N LEU A 13 -0.72 -18.68 8.51
CA LEU A 13 -0.99 -17.35 9.07
C LEU A 13 -0.96 -17.37 10.60
N PHE A 14 -1.58 -18.39 11.21
CA PHE A 14 -1.66 -18.53 12.66
C PHE A 14 -0.40 -19.09 13.32
N GLU A 15 0.49 -19.73 12.56
CA GLU A 15 1.84 -20.07 13.03
C GLU A 15 2.74 -18.84 13.24
N ALA A 16 2.40 -17.69 12.64
CA ALA A 16 3.16 -16.46 12.83
C ALA A 16 3.12 -16.00 14.31
N PRO A 17 4.23 -15.50 14.89
CA PRO A 17 4.28 -15.17 16.32
C PRO A 17 3.53 -13.89 16.70
N ALA A 18 3.06 -13.09 15.72
CA ALA A 18 2.42 -11.81 15.99
C ALA A 18 1.06 -11.98 16.69
N PRO A 19 0.79 -11.21 17.77
CA PRO A 19 -0.51 -11.22 18.45
C PRO A 19 -1.60 -10.48 17.67
N HIS A 20 -1.20 -9.61 16.75
CA HIS A 20 -2.08 -8.85 15.87
C HIS A 20 -1.73 -9.18 14.42
N LEU A 21 -2.73 -9.61 13.66
CA LEU A 21 -2.62 -10.00 12.27
C LEU A 21 -3.43 -9.04 11.41
N THR A 22 -2.89 -8.67 10.26
CA THR A 22 -3.65 -7.98 9.21
C THR A 22 -3.76 -8.92 8.03
N VAL A 23 -4.98 -9.14 7.55
CA VAL A 23 -5.27 -9.99 6.39
C VAL A 23 -5.83 -9.11 5.29
N GLU A 24 -5.04 -8.91 4.24
CA GLU A 24 -5.44 -8.17 3.05
C GLU A 24 -5.91 -9.13 1.95
N PHE A 25 -7.13 -8.92 1.46
CA PHE A 25 -7.62 -9.55 0.24
C PHE A 25 -7.32 -8.64 -0.96
N GLN A 26 -6.34 -9.05 -1.76
CA GLN A 26 -5.90 -8.35 -2.98
C GLN A 26 -5.76 -9.35 -4.14
N GLY A 27 -5.45 -8.85 -5.33
CA GLY A 27 -5.15 -9.61 -6.53
C GLY A 27 -5.49 -8.77 -7.75
N GLY A 28 -6.19 -9.38 -8.72
CA GLY A 28 -6.88 -8.63 -9.77
C GLY A 28 -8.15 -7.96 -9.23
N GLU A 29 -9.20 -8.75 -9.02
CA GLU A 29 -10.44 -8.31 -8.37
C GLU A 29 -10.90 -9.39 -7.38
N PRO A 30 -10.73 -9.19 -6.06
CA PRO A 30 -11.00 -10.22 -5.06
C PRO A 30 -12.49 -10.59 -4.98
N LEU A 31 -13.41 -9.66 -5.25
CA LEU A 31 -14.85 -9.92 -5.15
C LEU A 31 -15.38 -10.96 -6.15
N LEU A 32 -14.62 -11.28 -7.21
CA LEU A 32 -14.94 -12.40 -8.10
C LEU A 32 -14.89 -13.77 -7.40
N ALA A 33 -14.19 -13.85 -6.27
CA ALA A 33 -14.07 -15.05 -5.44
C ALA A 33 -14.74 -14.88 -4.07
N PHE A 34 -15.85 -14.11 -3.99
CA PHE A 34 -16.53 -13.82 -2.73
C PHE A 34 -16.83 -15.03 -1.83
N PRO A 35 -17.28 -16.20 -2.34
CA PRO A 35 -17.47 -17.38 -1.49
C PRO A 35 -16.19 -17.82 -0.75
N MET A 36 -15.03 -17.68 -1.40
CA MET A 36 -13.74 -17.99 -0.77
C MET A 36 -13.36 -16.95 0.30
N ILE A 37 -13.69 -15.67 0.08
CA ILE A 37 -13.50 -14.61 1.08
C ILE A 37 -14.34 -14.90 2.31
N GLN A 38 -15.60 -15.32 2.14
CA GLN A 38 -16.48 -15.68 3.25
C GLN A 38 -15.92 -16.87 4.04
N LEU A 39 -15.45 -17.91 3.36
CA LEU A 39 -14.80 -19.06 3.99
C LEU A 39 -13.58 -18.63 4.80
N LEU A 40 -12.63 -17.93 4.18
CA LEU A 40 -11.39 -17.49 4.83
C LEU A 40 -11.66 -16.59 6.04
N THR A 41 -12.57 -15.64 5.91
CA THR A 41 -12.93 -14.72 7.01
C THR A 41 -13.39 -15.51 8.23
N ARG A 42 -14.33 -16.44 8.07
CA ARG A 42 -14.85 -17.27 9.16
C ARG A 42 -13.76 -18.16 9.77
N LEU A 43 -12.97 -18.84 8.93
CA LEU A 43 -11.86 -19.68 9.41
C LEU A 43 -10.85 -18.88 10.23
N ILE A 44 -10.54 -17.65 9.80
CA ILE A 44 -9.59 -16.77 10.46
C ILE A 44 -10.17 -16.25 11.78
N GLU A 45 -11.43 -15.83 11.82
CA GLU A 45 -12.10 -15.38 13.05
C GLU A 45 -12.21 -16.49 14.09
N ASP A 46 -12.62 -17.69 13.67
CA ASP A 46 -12.70 -18.87 14.54
C ASP A 46 -11.33 -19.19 15.14
N ARG A 47 -10.28 -19.16 14.30
CA ARG A 47 -8.91 -19.44 14.74
C ARG A 47 -8.37 -18.33 15.65
N ALA A 48 -8.69 -17.07 15.37
CA ALA A 48 -8.34 -15.92 16.20
C ALA A 48 -8.95 -16.01 17.60
N ALA A 49 -10.22 -16.41 17.69
CA ALA A 49 -10.89 -16.62 18.96
C ALA A 49 -10.25 -17.75 19.78
N LEU A 50 -9.87 -18.86 19.13
CA LEU A 50 -9.22 -20.00 19.79
C LEU A 50 -7.81 -19.68 20.28
N GLU A 51 -7.03 -18.93 19.50
CA GLU A 51 -5.62 -18.63 19.80
C GLU A 51 -5.40 -17.29 20.52
N GLY A 52 -6.46 -16.51 20.76
CA GLY A 52 -6.38 -15.22 21.42
C GLY A 52 -5.66 -14.14 20.61
N LYS A 53 -5.71 -14.21 19.28
CA LYS A 53 -5.12 -13.23 18.37
C LYS A 53 -6.16 -12.20 17.93
N ARG A 54 -5.69 -10.99 17.60
CA ARG A 54 -6.55 -9.96 16.99
C ARG A 54 -6.31 -9.93 15.49
N VAL A 55 -7.38 -9.81 14.72
CA VAL A 55 -7.32 -9.76 13.26
C VAL A 55 -7.97 -8.49 12.75
N THR A 56 -7.31 -7.82 11.82
CA THR A 56 -7.89 -6.74 11.02
C THR A 56 -8.00 -7.21 9.57
N PHE A 57 -9.18 -7.07 8.99
CA PHE A 57 -9.40 -7.38 7.57
C PHE A 57 -9.30 -6.12 6.72
N THR A 58 -8.56 -6.21 5.63
CA THR A 58 -8.50 -5.18 4.61
C THR A 58 -8.79 -5.77 3.23
N MET A 59 -9.29 -4.96 2.31
CA MET A 59 -9.56 -5.40 0.94
C MET A 59 -9.30 -4.28 -0.05
N THR A 60 -8.61 -4.61 -1.13
CA THR A 60 -8.42 -3.71 -2.27
C THR A 60 -9.29 -4.19 -3.44
N THR A 61 -10.32 -3.43 -3.82
CA THR A 61 -11.31 -3.81 -4.86
C THR A 61 -11.75 -2.61 -5.69
N THR A 62 -12.14 -2.84 -6.95
CA THR A 62 -12.78 -1.80 -7.78
C THR A 62 -14.19 -1.43 -7.29
N LEU A 63 -14.77 -2.22 -6.37
CA LEU A 63 -16.17 -2.16 -5.92
C LEU A 63 -17.21 -2.45 -7.01
N HIS A 64 -16.79 -2.67 -8.26
CA HIS A 64 -17.68 -2.86 -9.40
C HIS A 64 -18.54 -4.12 -9.34
N HIS A 65 -18.17 -5.06 -8.47
CA HIS A 65 -18.88 -6.31 -8.17
C HIS A 65 -19.51 -6.32 -6.76
N ALA A 66 -19.45 -5.22 -6.01
CA ALA A 66 -19.99 -5.15 -4.67
C ALA A 66 -21.53 -5.04 -4.70
N SER A 67 -22.21 -6.18 -4.49
CA SER A 67 -23.64 -6.23 -4.20
C SER A 67 -23.93 -5.74 -2.78
N ASP A 68 -25.19 -5.47 -2.46
CA ASP A 68 -25.57 -5.06 -1.10
C ASP A 68 -25.31 -6.18 -0.08
N GLU A 69 -25.41 -7.45 -0.49
CA GLU A 69 -25.01 -8.61 0.31
C GLU A 69 -23.51 -8.58 0.63
N ILE A 70 -22.66 -8.33 -0.37
CA ILE A 70 -21.21 -8.25 -0.19
C ILE A 70 -20.86 -7.09 0.73
N LEU A 71 -21.44 -5.90 0.51
CA LEU A 71 -21.19 -4.74 1.37
C LEU A 71 -21.67 -4.99 2.81
N GLY A 72 -22.80 -5.67 2.99
CA GLY A 72 -23.28 -6.11 4.30
C GLY A 72 -22.29 -7.03 4.99
N PHE A 73 -21.77 -8.03 4.29
CA PHE A 73 -20.73 -8.93 4.81
C PHE A 73 -19.47 -8.16 5.23
N LEU A 74 -18.95 -7.28 4.37
CA LEU A 74 -17.76 -6.48 4.68
C LEU A 74 -17.98 -5.57 5.90
N ARG A 75 -19.18 -5.00 6.06
CA ARG A 75 -19.55 -4.20 7.23
C ARG A 75 -19.57 -5.05 8.50
N ASP A 76 -20.20 -6.21 8.44
CA ASP A 76 -20.44 -7.08 9.60
C ASP A 76 -19.14 -7.69 10.13
N HIS A 77 -18.14 -7.88 9.25
CA HIS A 77 -16.79 -8.36 9.58
C HIS A 77 -15.74 -7.23 9.69
N ASP A 78 -16.17 -5.97 9.82
CA ASP A 78 -15.32 -4.78 10.05
C ASP A 78 -14.16 -4.58 9.04
N PHE A 79 -14.41 -4.89 7.76
CA PHE A 79 -13.41 -4.70 6.71
C PHE A 79 -13.08 -3.22 6.49
N GLN A 80 -11.79 -2.92 6.36
CA GLN A 80 -11.32 -1.68 5.76
C GLN A 80 -11.19 -1.88 4.24
N VAL A 81 -11.86 -1.05 3.46
CA VAL A 81 -11.92 -1.20 2.01
C VAL A 81 -11.13 -0.07 1.35
N SER A 82 -10.30 -0.44 0.39
CA SER A 82 -9.60 0.47 -0.50
C SER A 82 -10.11 0.28 -1.91
N THR A 83 -10.47 1.38 -2.56
CA THR A 83 -10.90 1.36 -3.95
C THR A 83 -10.01 2.18 -4.86
N SER A 84 -10.12 1.93 -6.16
CA SER A 84 -9.33 2.62 -7.16
C SER A 84 -10.04 3.90 -7.62
N LEU A 85 -9.41 5.07 -7.45
CA LEU A 85 -9.89 6.35 -7.95
C LEU A 85 -8.70 7.22 -8.39
N ASP A 86 -8.50 7.35 -9.69
CA ASP A 86 -7.34 8.05 -10.23
C ASP A 86 -7.51 9.58 -10.36
N GLY A 87 -8.69 10.12 -10.06
CA GLY A 87 -9.02 11.54 -10.21
C GLY A 87 -10.36 11.78 -10.94
N PRO A 88 -10.56 12.97 -11.54
CA PRO A 88 -11.77 13.29 -12.29
C PRO A 88 -11.93 12.39 -13.51
N SER A 89 -13.11 12.43 -14.14
CA SER A 89 -13.50 11.49 -15.19
C SER A 89 -12.50 11.37 -16.33
N ASP A 90 -11.91 12.47 -16.79
CA ASP A 90 -10.97 12.46 -17.91
C ASP A 90 -9.63 11.79 -17.58
N VAL A 91 -9.18 11.87 -16.32
CA VAL A 91 -7.98 11.18 -15.81
C VAL A 91 -8.30 9.70 -15.55
N HIS A 92 -9.41 9.43 -14.85
CA HIS A 92 -9.80 8.08 -14.46
C HIS A 92 -10.16 7.21 -15.66
N ASP A 93 -11.02 7.70 -16.57
CA ASP A 93 -11.42 6.93 -17.76
C ASP A 93 -10.23 6.68 -18.71
N ASN A 94 -9.25 7.58 -18.74
CA ASN A 94 -8.02 7.41 -19.51
C ASN A 94 -7.12 6.31 -18.93
N ASN A 95 -6.97 6.28 -17.60
CA ASN A 95 -6.14 5.28 -16.93
C ASN A 95 -6.82 3.91 -16.86
N ARG A 96 -8.15 3.89 -16.82
CA ARG A 96 -8.98 2.68 -16.64
C ARG A 96 -10.06 2.61 -17.72
N PRO A 97 -9.69 2.43 -19.00
CA PRO A 97 -10.67 2.42 -20.09
C PRO A 97 -11.65 1.25 -19.92
N LEU A 98 -12.95 1.55 -20.00
CA LEU A 98 -14.02 0.56 -20.05
C LEU A 98 -14.71 0.67 -21.43
N PRO A 99 -14.66 -0.36 -22.28
CA PRO A 99 -15.24 -0.28 -23.62
C PRO A 99 -16.73 0.12 -23.58
N GLY A 100 -17.07 1.24 -24.24
CA GLY A 100 -18.44 1.72 -24.36
C GLY A 100 -19.05 2.35 -23.11
N ALA A 101 -18.28 2.57 -22.03
CA ALA A 101 -18.79 3.17 -20.80
C ALA A 101 -17.70 3.98 -20.06
N SER A 102 -18.13 4.86 -19.13
CA SER A 102 -17.22 5.56 -18.23
C SER A 102 -16.94 4.67 -17.01
N SER A 103 -15.68 4.30 -16.80
CA SER A 103 -15.27 3.57 -15.60
C SER A 103 -15.36 4.45 -14.37
N TYR A 104 -15.11 5.76 -14.53
CA TYR A 104 -15.29 6.76 -13.49
C TYR A 104 -16.72 6.80 -12.96
N GLN A 105 -17.73 6.88 -13.83
CA GLN A 105 -19.13 6.93 -13.38
C GLN A 105 -19.52 5.67 -12.61
N ARG A 106 -19.06 4.49 -13.08
CA ARG A 106 -19.27 3.22 -12.40
C ARG A 106 -18.60 3.19 -11.03
N THR A 107 -17.34 3.62 -10.95
CA THR A 107 -16.58 3.74 -9.69
C THR A 107 -17.25 4.71 -8.73
N ARG A 108 -17.68 5.90 -9.20
CA ARG A 108 -18.36 6.90 -8.37
C ARG A 108 -19.62 6.34 -7.74
N GLN A 109 -20.48 5.69 -8.53
CA GLN A 109 -21.69 5.06 -8.02
C GLN A 109 -21.39 3.95 -7.01
N ALA A 110 -20.35 3.16 -7.26
CA ALA A 110 -19.91 2.12 -6.34
C ALA A 110 -19.38 2.69 -5.02
N ILE A 111 -18.63 3.80 -5.06
CA ILE A 111 -18.17 4.54 -3.87
C ILE A 111 -19.35 5.04 -3.05
N GLU A 112 -20.34 5.69 -3.67
CA GLU A 112 -21.52 6.19 -2.94
C GLU A 112 -22.29 5.05 -2.25
N ARG A 113 -22.51 3.93 -2.95
CA ARG A 113 -23.15 2.73 -2.37
C ARG A 113 -22.32 2.16 -1.22
N ALA A 114 -21.01 2.02 -1.40
CA ALA A 114 -20.13 1.50 -0.36
C ALA A 114 -20.09 2.41 0.87
N LYS A 115 -20.04 3.75 0.70
CA LYS A 115 -20.10 4.71 1.81
C LYS A 115 -21.42 4.61 2.59
N ALA A 116 -22.53 4.42 1.89
CA ALA A 116 -23.84 4.28 2.53
C ALA A 116 -23.94 3.03 3.44
N VAL A 117 -23.20 1.96 3.15
CA VAL A 117 -23.24 0.69 3.91
C VAL A 117 -22.09 0.55 4.90
N LEU A 118 -20.87 0.86 4.49
CA LEU A 118 -19.65 0.68 5.29
C LEU A 118 -19.34 1.89 6.19
N GLY A 119 -19.84 3.07 5.82
CA GLY A 119 -19.43 4.35 6.37
C GLY A 119 -18.16 4.89 5.72
N THR A 120 -17.99 6.22 5.76
CA THR A 120 -16.87 6.91 5.10
C THR A 120 -15.51 6.56 5.72
N GLU A 121 -15.45 6.25 7.01
CA GLU A 121 -14.18 5.96 7.72
C GLU A 121 -13.57 4.60 7.34
N ARG A 122 -14.39 3.68 6.81
CA ARG A 122 -13.95 2.33 6.37
C ARG A 122 -13.63 2.27 4.88
N LEU A 123 -13.76 3.38 4.15
CA LEU A 123 -13.50 3.43 2.72
C LEU A 123 -12.40 4.44 2.40
N SER A 124 -11.31 3.93 1.84
CA SER A 124 -10.20 4.71 1.29
C SER A 124 -10.16 4.58 -0.23
N ALA A 125 -9.39 5.46 -0.88
CA ALA A 125 -9.17 5.39 -2.30
C ALA A 125 -7.68 5.55 -2.66
N LEU A 126 -7.27 4.88 -3.73
CA LEU A 126 -5.90 4.86 -4.25
C LEU A 126 -5.87 5.36 -5.69
N THR A 127 -4.92 6.26 -5.95
CA THR A 127 -4.66 6.78 -7.30
C THR A 127 -3.66 5.91 -8.05
N THR A 128 -3.92 5.64 -9.32
CA THR A 128 -2.86 5.32 -10.29
C THR A 128 -2.43 6.62 -10.97
N LEU A 129 -1.24 7.13 -10.62
CA LEU A 129 -0.69 8.33 -11.25
C LEU A 129 0.09 7.95 -12.51
N THR A 130 -0.41 8.34 -13.67
CA THR A 130 0.27 8.22 -14.96
C THR A 130 0.93 9.55 -15.34
N ARG A 131 1.73 9.57 -16.42
CA ARG A 131 2.32 10.84 -16.91
C ARG A 131 1.28 11.94 -17.15
N ARG A 132 0.07 11.58 -17.60
CA ARG A 132 -1.04 12.53 -17.76
C ARG A 132 -1.56 13.03 -16.41
N SER A 133 -1.64 12.17 -15.40
CA SER A 133 -2.05 12.54 -14.05
C SER A 133 -1.16 13.64 -13.45
N LEU A 134 0.15 13.64 -13.78
CA LEU A 134 1.11 14.62 -13.24
C LEU A 134 0.80 16.08 -13.64
N GLN A 135 -0.06 16.30 -14.63
CA GLN A 135 -0.46 17.64 -15.05
C GLN A 135 -1.60 18.24 -14.19
N ALA A 136 -2.30 17.39 -13.42
CA ALA A 136 -3.55 17.75 -12.75
C ALA A 136 -3.58 17.37 -11.25
N PRO A 137 -2.62 17.79 -10.40
CA PRO A 137 -2.65 17.50 -8.97
C PRO A 137 -3.91 18.04 -8.28
N GLU A 138 -4.27 19.31 -8.50
CA GLU A 138 -5.41 19.95 -7.83
C GLU A 138 -6.74 19.30 -8.25
N PRO A 139 -7.04 19.07 -9.55
CA PRO A 139 -8.25 18.35 -9.93
C PRO A 139 -8.36 16.94 -9.33
N ILE A 140 -7.24 16.21 -9.19
CA ILE A 140 -7.22 14.90 -8.52
C ILE A 140 -7.58 15.06 -7.03
N ILE A 141 -6.97 16.03 -6.35
CA ILE A 141 -7.21 16.31 -4.93
C ILE A 141 -8.65 16.78 -4.69
N ASP A 142 -9.15 17.71 -5.51
CA ASP A 142 -10.52 18.22 -5.45
C ASP A 142 -11.54 17.11 -5.61
N GLU A 143 -11.27 16.13 -6.46
CA GLU A 143 -12.15 14.99 -6.65
C GLU A 143 -12.26 14.13 -5.38
N TYR A 144 -11.15 13.93 -4.66
CA TYR A 144 -11.16 13.23 -3.37
C TYR A 144 -11.95 14.01 -2.31
N VAL A 145 -11.76 15.33 -2.23
CA VAL A 145 -12.53 16.22 -1.34
C VAL A 145 -14.01 16.18 -1.68
N ARG A 146 -14.37 16.29 -2.97
CA ARG A 146 -15.74 16.30 -3.47
C ARG A 146 -16.49 15.01 -3.14
N LEU A 147 -15.80 13.88 -3.22
CA LEU A 147 -16.36 12.59 -2.82
C LEU A 147 -16.33 12.38 -1.30
N GLY A 148 -15.75 13.29 -0.52
CA GLY A 148 -15.73 13.22 0.94
C GLY A 148 -14.70 12.23 1.49
N PHE A 149 -13.57 12.02 0.81
CA PHE A 149 -12.43 11.33 1.40
C PHE A 149 -11.65 12.28 2.31
N ARG A 150 -11.15 11.75 3.43
CA ARG A 150 -10.37 12.50 4.43
C ARG A 150 -8.86 12.31 4.28
N SER A 151 -8.46 11.43 3.37
CA SER A 151 -7.07 11.18 3.01
C SER A 151 -6.94 10.89 1.52
N ILE A 152 -5.77 11.18 0.98
CA ILE A 152 -5.33 10.82 -0.37
C ILE A 152 -3.90 10.30 -0.28
N PHE A 153 -3.57 9.30 -1.09
CA PHE A 153 -2.19 8.85 -1.27
C PHE A 153 -1.79 9.16 -2.70
N LEU A 154 -0.97 10.20 -2.89
CA LEU A 154 -0.40 10.57 -4.20
C LEU A 154 0.73 9.62 -4.60
N ARG A 155 0.40 8.33 -4.72
CA ARG A 155 1.37 7.24 -4.85
C ARG A 155 1.99 7.22 -6.27
N PRO A 156 3.33 7.12 -6.39
CA PRO A 156 3.98 6.95 -7.69
C PRO A 156 3.60 5.60 -8.31
N LEU A 157 3.72 5.51 -9.63
CA LEU A 157 3.51 4.25 -10.35
C LEU A 157 4.55 3.21 -9.89
N SER A 158 4.07 2.01 -9.56
CA SER A 158 4.92 0.89 -9.16
C SER A 158 5.68 0.32 -10.37
N PRO A 159 6.97 -0.05 -10.24
CA PRO A 159 7.76 -0.61 -11.35
C PRO A 159 7.41 -2.09 -11.65
N PHE A 160 6.34 -2.63 -11.09
CA PHE A 160 5.95 -4.03 -11.21
C PHE A 160 4.64 -4.23 -12.00
N GLY A 161 4.42 -5.44 -12.52
CA GLY A 161 3.14 -5.86 -13.09
C GLY A 161 2.76 -5.17 -14.40
N PHE A 162 1.47 -4.83 -14.57
CA PHE A 162 0.93 -4.22 -15.80
C PHE A 162 1.62 -2.92 -16.21
N ALA A 163 2.17 -2.19 -15.24
CA ALA A 163 2.93 -0.96 -15.48
C ALA A 163 4.16 -1.22 -16.37
N VAL A 164 4.83 -2.37 -16.24
CA VAL A 164 5.99 -2.76 -17.08
C VAL A 164 5.57 -3.01 -18.52
N ARG A 165 4.41 -3.66 -18.74
CA ARG A 165 3.88 -3.95 -20.08
C ARG A 165 3.51 -2.68 -20.85
N SER A 166 3.23 -1.58 -20.15
CA SER A 166 2.87 -0.27 -20.73
C SER A 166 3.88 0.84 -20.41
N ALA A 167 5.08 0.48 -19.92
CA ALA A 167 6.06 1.38 -19.32
C ALA A 167 6.44 2.57 -20.21
N ARG A 168 6.57 2.36 -21.52
CA ARG A 168 6.95 3.44 -22.46
C ARG A 168 5.94 4.59 -22.55
N LYS A 169 4.65 4.35 -22.25
CA LYS A 169 3.60 5.39 -22.32
C LYS A 169 3.23 5.96 -20.95
N LEU A 170 3.39 5.18 -19.88
CA LEU A 170 2.87 5.53 -18.55
C LEU A 170 3.95 6.02 -17.57
N ALA A 171 5.20 5.60 -17.74
CA ALA A 171 6.29 5.97 -16.83
C ALA A 171 6.69 7.45 -16.99
N TYR A 172 7.24 8.02 -15.94
CA TYR A 172 7.77 9.37 -15.87
C TYR A 172 9.06 9.38 -15.04
N PRO A 173 9.98 10.33 -15.29
CA PRO A 173 11.12 10.56 -14.43
C PRO A 173 10.70 10.88 -12.98
N THR A 174 11.53 10.50 -12.02
CA THR A 174 11.29 10.75 -10.59
C THR A 174 11.14 12.25 -10.31
N GLU A 175 11.86 13.10 -11.04
CA GLU A 175 11.84 14.56 -10.88
C GLU A 175 10.48 15.16 -11.26
N GLU A 176 9.84 14.65 -12.33
CA GLU A 176 8.48 15.07 -12.72
C GLU A 176 7.47 14.70 -11.63
N TYR A 177 7.60 13.51 -11.04
CA TYR A 177 6.77 13.09 -9.92
C TYR A 177 6.98 13.96 -8.68
N LEU A 178 8.23 14.29 -8.33
CA LEU A 178 8.53 15.12 -7.17
C LEU A 178 7.96 16.54 -7.33
N ALA A 179 8.05 17.12 -8.52
CA ALA A 179 7.43 18.41 -8.82
C ALA A 179 5.90 18.37 -8.72
N PHE A 180 5.27 17.29 -9.22
CA PHE A 180 3.85 17.04 -9.05
C PHE A 180 3.47 16.90 -7.56
N TYR A 181 4.23 16.11 -6.81
CA TYR A 181 3.98 15.83 -5.40
C TYR A 181 4.10 17.11 -4.57
N GLU A 182 5.14 17.91 -4.78
CA GLU A 182 5.35 19.16 -4.06
C GLU A 182 4.20 20.15 -4.32
N ARG A 183 3.75 20.26 -5.58
CA ARG A 183 2.59 21.07 -5.95
C ARG A 183 1.30 20.56 -5.28
N GLY A 184 1.08 19.24 -5.30
CA GLY A 184 -0.06 18.61 -4.64
C GLY A 184 -0.05 18.81 -3.12
N LEU A 185 1.09 18.60 -2.47
CA LEU A 185 1.24 18.80 -1.02
C LEU A 185 0.98 20.24 -0.62
N ARG A 186 1.52 21.22 -1.36
CA ARG A 186 1.22 22.64 -1.12
C ARG A 186 -0.28 22.92 -1.19
N TYR A 187 -0.97 22.40 -2.20
CA TYR A 187 -2.42 22.56 -2.32
C TYR A 187 -3.18 21.90 -1.16
N ILE A 188 -2.79 20.69 -0.74
CA ILE A 188 -3.38 20.02 0.44
C ILE A 188 -3.18 20.87 1.71
N LEU A 189 -2.00 21.45 1.90
CA LEU A 189 -1.73 22.35 3.04
C LEU A 189 -2.60 23.61 2.99
N GLU A 190 -2.84 24.17 1.81
CA GLU A 190 -3.76 25.31 1.61
C GLU A 190 -5.21 24.95 1.94
N LEU A 191 -5.67 23.75 1.55
CA LEU A 191 -7.00 23.22 1.90
C LEU A 191 -7.14 23.06 3.42
N ASN A 192 -6.13 22.51 4.11
CA ASN A 192 -6.18 22.38 5.56
C ASN A 192 -6.21 23.75 6.24
N ARG A 193 -5.44 24.71 5.74
CA ARG A 193 -5.45 26.11 6.21
C ARG A 193 -6.82 26.77 6.02
N SER A 194 -7.57 26.42 4.96
CA SER A 194 -8.92 26.92 4.72
C SER A 194 -10.03 26.16 5.47
N GLY A 195 -9.67 25.13 6.24
CA GLY A 195 -10.60 24.34 7.06
C GLY A 195 -11.06 23.02 6.42
N ILE A 196 -10.60 22.70 5.21
CA ILE A 196 -10.87 21.42 4.54
C ILE A 196 -9.82 20.40 4.98
N GLN A 197 -10.20 19.50 5.88
CA GLN A 197 -9.29 18.51 6.43
C GLN A 197 -9.04 17.36 5.45
N LEU A 198 -7.88 17.36 4.81
CA LEU A 198 -7.41 16.29 3.94
C LEU A 198 -5.97 15.91 4.30
N GLU A 199 -5.71 14.64 4.51
CA GLU A 199 -4.38 14.12 4.82
C GLU A 199 -3.70 13.57 3.56
N GLU A 200 -2.46 13.96 3.30
CA GLU A 200 -1.62 13.20 2.37
C GLU A 200 -1.03 12.01 3.15
N ALA A 201 -1.55 10.81 2.88
CA ALA A 201 -1.33 9.62 3.70
C ALA A 201 0.16 9.22 3.76
N TYR A 202 0.90 9.47 2.67
CA TYR A 202 2.32 9.15 2.65
C TYR A 202 3.15 10.17 3.42
N ALA A 203 2.87 11.47 3.28
CA ALA A 203 3.47 12.52 4.08
C ALA A 203 3.27 12.24 5.57
N ALA A 204 2.05 11.89 5.98
CA ALA A 204 1.73 11.51 7.35
C ALA A 204 2.58 10.33 7.85
N THR A 205 2.75 9.30 7.01
CA THR A 205 3.61 8.14 7.31
C THR A 205 5.08 8.54 7.49
N LEU A 206 5.62 9.35 6.57
CA LEU A 206 7.00 9.82 6.64
C LEU A 206 7.21 10.75 7.84
N LEU A 207 6.30 11.68 8.08
CA LEU A 207 6.32 12.61 9.21
C LEU A 207 6.25 11.89 10.55
N ARG A 208 5.49 10.79 10.65
CA ARG A 208 5.47 9.97 11.86
C ARG A 208 6.84 9.38 12.17
N SER A 209 7.56 8.87 11.17
CA SER A 209 8.94 8.43 11.35
C SER A 209 9.89 9.58 11.72
N ILE A 210 9.70 10.76 11.14
CA ILE A 210 10.57 11.93 11.37
C ILE A 210 10.35 12.54 12.76
N LEU A 211 9.09 12.67 13.20
CA LEU A 211 8.69 13.48 14.36
C LEU A 211 8.35 12.65 15.60
N THR A 212 8.42 11.32 15.53
CA THR A 212 8.13 10.44 16.66
C THR A 212 9.21 9.36 16.81
N PRO A 213 9.37 8.75 18.00
CA PRO A 213 10.31 7.65 18.17
C PRO A 213 9.79 6.32 17.58
N PHE A 214 8.63 6.30 16.94
CA PHE A 214 8.01 5.08 16.42
C PHE A 214 8.42 4.85 14.96
N PRO A 215 8.90 3.65 14.61
CA PRO A 215 9.24 3.33 13.23
C PRO A 215 7.99 3.25 12.35
N THR A 216 8.17 3.43 11.04
CA THR A 216 7.09 3.21 10.06
C THR A 216 6.71 1.74 9.97
N THR A 217 5.41 1.48 9.83
CA THR A 217 4.88 0.15 9.49
C THR A 217 4.81 -0.08 7.98
N TYR A 218 5.13 0.94 7.17
CA TYR A 218 5.13 0.84 5.72
C TYR A 218 6.27 -0.08 5.25
N SER A 219 5.90 -1.20 4.62
CA SER A 219 6.79 -2.32 4.30
C SER A 219 8.11 -1.89 3.65
N ASP A 220 8.06 -0.97 2.69
CA ASP A 220 9.21 -0.59 1.86
C ASP A 220 10.18 0.38 2.57
N LEU A 221 9.81 0.90 3.73
CA LEU A 221 10.62 1.87 4.49
C LEU A 221 11.14 1.31 5.81
N ARG A 222 11.06 0.00 6.00
CA ARG A 222 11.57 -0.68 7.19
C ARG A 222 13.01 -1.15 6.99
N SER A 223 13.74 -1.22 8.10
CA SER A 223 15.01 -1.93 8.21
C SER A 223 14.96 -2.87 9.43
N PRO A 224 14.98 -4.20 9.25
CA PRO A 224 14.94 -4.94 7.99
C PRO A 224 13.70 -4.64 7.14
N VAL A 225 13.81 -4.80 5.81
CA VAL A 225 12.72 -4.64 4.85
C VAL A 225 11.47 -5.43 5.27
N GLY A 226 10.27 -4.90 4.99
CA GLY A 226 9.02 -5.57 5.36
C GLY A 226 8.72 -6.86 4.58
N ALA A 227 9.30 -7.05 3.39
CA ALA A 227 9.12 -8.27 2.61
C ALA A 227 9.64 -9.49 3.40
N GLY A 228 8.78 -10.49 3.61
CA GLY A 228 9.06 -11.71 4.36
C GLY A 228 9.03 -11.54 5.88
N PHE A 229 9.42 -10.38 6.42
CA PHE A 229 9.46 -10.12 7.86
C PHE A 229 8.18 -9.51 8.43
N GLY A 230 7.51 -8.67 7.65
CA GLY A 230 6.26 -7.99 8.01
C GLY A 230 5.07 -8.44 7.17
N THR A 231 5.32 -9.01 5.99
CA THR A 231 4.29 -9.40 5.03
C THR A 231 4.64 -10.76 4.41
N LEU A 232 3.61 -11.58 4.19
CA LEU A 232 3.67 -12.79 3.37
C LEU A 232 2.47 -12.79 2.43
N VAL A 233 2.66 -13.30 1.22
CA VAL A 233 1.57 -13.43 0.24
C VAL A 233 1.31 -14.91 -0.02
N TYR A 234 0.08 -15.34 0.27
CA TYR A 234 -0.43 -16.68 -0.02
C TYR A 234 -1.22 -16.65 -1.33
N ASN A 235 -0.63 -17.18 -2.39
CA ASN A 235 -1.21 -17.12 -3.72
C ASN A 235 -2.28 -18.20 -3.95
N TYR A 236 -3.12 -18.02 -4.97
CA TYR A 236 -4.26 -18.89 -5.24
C TYR A 236 -3.88 -20.35 -5.58
N ASP A 237 -2.65 -20.59 -6.03
CA ASP A 237 -2.06 -21.88 -6.35
C ASP A 237 -1.37 -22.54 -5.14
N GLY A 238 -1.32 -21.85 -4.01
CA GLY A 238 -0.64 -22.28 -2.80
C GLY A 238 0.83 -21.88 -2.72
N SER A 239 1.38 -21.19 -3.73
CA SER A 239 2.72 -20.60 -3.64
C SER A 239 2.74 -19.47 -2.61
N VAL A 240 3.86 -19.32 -1.89
CA VAL A 240 4.06 -18.27 -0.89
C VAL A 240 5.20 -17.36 -1.30
N TYR A 241 4.98 -16.05 -1.23
CA TYR A 241 5.95 -15.02 -1.61
C TYR A 241 6.22 -14.06 -0.46
N ALA A 242 7.39 -13.42 -0.49
CA ALA A 242 7.80 -12.46 0.54
C ALA A 242 6.99 -11.15 0.52
N SER A 243 6.38 -10.78 -0.61
CA SER A 243 5.51 -9.61 -0.74
C SER A 243 4.66 -9.71 -2.01
N ASP A 244 3.76 -8.75 -2.24
CA ASP A 244 2.99 -8.67 -3.49
C ASP A 244 3.92 -8.37 -4.68
N GLU A 245 4.97 -7.58 -4.49
CA GLU A 245 6.04 -7.39 -5.49
C GLU A 245 6.72 -8.71 -5.83
N GLY A 246 6.94 -9.59 -4.84
CA GLY A 246 7.47 -10.92 -5.09
C GLY A 246 6.55 -11.80 -5.94
N ARG A 247 5.24 -11.74 -5.69
CA ARG A 247 4.24 -12.38 -6.55
C ARG A 247 4.21 -11.74 -7.95
N MET A 248 4.32 -10.42 -8.06
CA MET A 248 4.38 -9.74 -9.36
C MET A 248 5.64 -10.07 -10.16
N LEU A 249 6.78 -10.23 -9.49
CA LEU A 249 8.02 -10.70 -10.12
C LEU A 249 7.85 -12.11 -10.69
N HIS A 250 7.14 -13.00 -9.99
CA HIS A 250 6.81 -14.33 -10.52
C HIS A 250 5.99 -14.26 -11.81
N GLU A 251 4.98 -13.37 -11.88
CA GLU A 251 4.20 -13.12 -13.12
C GLU A 251 5.06 -12.54 -14.27
N MET A 252 6.23 -12.01 -13.94
CA MET A 252 7.24 -11.53 -14.90
C MET A 252 8.31 -12.60 -15.22
N GLY A 253 8.14 -13.83 -14.71
CA GLY A 253 9.06 -14.95 -14.92
C GLY A 253 10.25 -14.98 -13.97
N ASN A 254 10.19 -14.28 -12.83
CA ASN A 254 11.27 -14.22 -11.83
C ASN A 254 10.79 -14.68 -10.44
N ASP A 255 11.25 -15.85 -10.03
CA ASP A 255 10.91 -16.49 -8.75
C ASP A 255 11.79 -16.07 -7.55
N SER A 256 12.65 -15.05 -7.68
CA SER A 256 13.64 -14.71 -6.65
C SER A 256 13.05 -14.42 -5.27
N LEU A 257 11.78 -14.01 -5.20
CA LEU A 257 11.05 -13.71 -3.96
C LEU A 257 10.01 -14.77 -3.56
N ARG A 258 10.04 -15.96 -4.17
CA ARG A 258 9.21 -17.09 -3.77
C ARG A 258 9.83 -17.80 -2.57
N LEU A 259 9.07 -17.92 -1.49
CA LEU A 259 9.50 -18.57 -0.25
C LEU A 259 9.28 -20.09 -0.28
N GLY A 260 8.22 -20.54 -0.95
CA GLY A 260 7.78 -21.93 -0.95
C GLY A 260 6.30 -22.07 -1.29
N SER A 261 5.60 -22.95 -0.59
CA SER A 261 4.17 -23.19 -0.68
C SER A 261 3.53 -23.41 0.70
N VAL A 262 2.21 -23.30 0.80
CA VAL A 262 1.45 -23.43 2.05
C VAL A 262 1.58 -24.80 2.73
N GLN A 263 2.14 -25.79 2.04
CA GLN A 263 2.40 -27.15 2.52
C GLN A 263 3.60 -27.18 3.48
N GLN A 264 4.50 -26.21 3.39
CA GLN A 264 5.65 -26.05 4.27
C GLN A 264 5.25 -25.19 5.46
N SER A 265 5.66 -25.56 6.66
CA SER A 265 5.40 -24.78 7.89
C SER A 265 5.95 -23.36 7.78
N TYR A 266 5.41 -22.44 8.59
CA TYR A 266 5.92 -21.08 8.72
C TYR A 266 7.42 -21.06 9.00
N ARG A 267 7.92 -21.95 9.86
CA ARG A 267 9.35 -22.07 10.17
C ARG A 267 10.18 -22.42 8.92
N GLU A 268 9.71 -23.34 8.10
CA GLU A 268 10.40 -23.73 6.85
C GLU A 268 10.40 -22.58 5.84
N LEU A 269 9.26 -21.91 5.66
CA LEU A 269 9.16 -20.72 4.80
C LEU A 269 10.12 -19.61 5.26
N MET A 270 10.18 -19.37 6.57
CA MET A 270 11.08 -18.38 7.19
C MET A 270 12.56 -18.78 7.13
N SER A 271 12.86 -20.04 6.86
CA SER A 271 14.21 -20.58 6.73
C SER A 271 14.63 -20.77 5.26
N SER A 272 13.86 -20.24 4.31
CA SER A 272 14.16 -20.32 2.87
C SER A 272 15.41 -19.51 2.48
N ASP A 273 15.99 -19.84 1.32
CA ASP A 273 17.10 -19.06 0.74
C ASP A 273 16.70 -17.61 0.44
N THR A 274 15.45 -17.40 0.03
CA THR A 274 14.90 -16.07 -0.18
C THR A 274 14.89 -15.26 1.12
N MET A 275 14.51 -15.85 2.26
CA MET A 275 14.59 -15.14 3.55
C MET A 275 16.03 -14.86 3.98
N ARG A 276 16.98 -15.77 3.71
CA ARG A 276 18.40 -15.50 3.94
C ARG A 276 18.90 -14.32 3.09
N MET A 277 18.51 -14.27 1.82
CA MET A 277 18.85 -13.17 0.93
C MET A 277 18.23 -11.85 1.41
N LEU A 278 16.95 -11.85 1.77
CA LEU A 278 16.26 -10.66 2.30
C LEU A 278 16.85 -10.21 3.64
N ALA A 279 17.28 -11.13 4.51
CA ALA A 279 17.96 -10.78 5.75
C ALA A 279 19.31 -10.07 5.47
N ALA A 280 20.07 -10.56 4.49
CA ALA A 280 21.36 -9.98 4.13
C ALA A 280 21.26 -8.64 3.38
N THR A 281 20.17 -8.44 2.61
CA THR A 281 20.00 -7.29 1.70
C THR A 281 18.92 -6.31 2.15
N GLY A 282 18.19 -6.64 3.19
CA GLY A 282 17.07 -5.88 3.74
C GLY A 282 17.44 -4.94 4.89
N LEU A 283 18.68 -4.98 5.39
CA LEU A 283 19.18 -4.13 6.49
C LEU A 283 19.83 -2.86 5.93
N ALA A 284 19.11 -1.74 5.91
CA ALA A 284 19.57 -0.47 5.33
C ALA A 284 20.95 -0.04 5.88
N GLU A 285 21.14 -0.14 7.19
CA GLU A 285 22.34 0.30 7.90
C GLU A 285 23.59 -0.51 7.54
N ALA A 286 23.41 -1.69 6.95
CA ALA A 286 24.50 -2.56 6.51
C ALA A 286 24.81 -2.43 5.01
N LEU A 287 24.03 -1.62 4.26
CA LEU A 287 24.17 -1.54 2.80
C LEU A 287 25.01 -0.34 2.37
N PRO A 288 25.90 -0.52 1.37
CA PRO A 288 26.66 0.58 0.78
C PRO A 288 25.75 1.71 0.30
N GLY A 289 26.11 2.95 0.64
CA GLY A 289 25.36 4.15 0.30
C GLY A 289 24.13 4.42 1.17
N CYS A 290 23.48 3.39 1.73
CA CYS A 290 22.43 3.58 2.74
C CYS A 290 23.03 3.94 4.09
N SER A 291 24.10 3.27 4.51
CA SER A 291 24.80 3.52 5.78
C SER A 291 25.28 4.97 5.96
N ASP A 292 25.57 5.66 4.85
CA ASP A 292 26.06 7.04 4.83
C ASP A 292 24.95 8.06 4.53
N CYS A 293 23.72 7.61 4.28
CA CYS A 293 22.60 8.47 3.91
C CYS A 293 22.00 9.14 5.15
N ALA A 294 21.86 10.47 5.13
CA ALA A 294 21.25 11.23 6.22
C ALA A 294 19.80 10.83 6.54
N PHE A 295 19.09 10.20 5.60
CA PHE A 295 17.70 9.76 5.77
C PHE A 295 17.56 8.29 6.16
N VAL A 296 18.66 7.54 6.37
CA VAL A 296 18.58 6.13 6.77
C VAL A 296 17.74 5.87 8.03
N PRO A 297 17.67 6.77 9.04
CA PRO A 297 16.80 6.54 10.20
C PRO A 297 15.30 6.47 9.88
N PHE A 298 14.88 6.95 8.71
CA PHE A 298 13.48 7.06 8.29
C PHE A 298 13.15 6.21 7.05
N CYS A 299 14.14 5.52 6.48
CA CYS A 299 14.05 4.85 5.19
C CYS A 299 14.43 3.36 5.28
N GLY A 300 14.06 2.58 4.27
CA GLY A 300 14.44 1.17 4.11
C GLY A 300 15.06 0.90 2.73
N PRO A 301 15.62 -0.29 2.50
CA PRO A 301 16.06 -0.72 1.19
C PRO A 301 14.91 -1.35 0.40
N ASP A 302 15.06 -1.40 -0.93
CA ASP A 302 14.09 -1.99 -1.87
C ASP A 302 14.72 -3.15 -2.66
N PRO A 303 14.93 -4.33 -2.03
CA PRO A 303 15.51 -5.48 -2.71
C PRO A 303 14.62 -6.00 -3.84
N ALA A 304 13.29 -5.96 -3.69
CA ALA A 304 12.36 -6.38 -4.73
C ALA A 304 12.52 -5.54 -6.01
N GLY A 305 12.55 -4.21 -5.88
CA GLY A 305 12.74 -3.32 -7.02
C GLY A 305 14.14 -3.40 -7.59
N SER A 306 15.15 -3.63 -6.74
CA SER A 306 16.54 -3.82 -7.20
C SER A 306 16.69 -5.11 -8.01
N ILE A 307 16.11 -6.23 -7.57
CA ILE A 307 16.03 -7.48 -8.36
C ILE A 307 15.31 -7.22 -9.69
N SER A 308 14.16 -6.53 -9.67
CA SER A 308 13.41 -6.28 -10.90
C SER A 308 14.18 -5.45 -11.93
N ARG A 309 15.02 -4.52 -11.49
CA ARG A 309 15.74 -3.59 -12.38
C ARG A 309 17.09 -4.11 -12.84
N SER A 310 17.86 -4.71 -11.93
CA SER A 310 19.26 -5.10 -12.18
C SER A 310 19.54 -6.58 -11.94
N GLY A 311 18.58 -7.36 -11.45
CA GLY A 311 18.79 -8.75 -11.02
C GLY A 311 19.62 -8.90 -9.74
N ASP A 312 19.99 -7.78 -9.11
CA ASP A 312 20.79 -7.71 -7.89
C ASP A 312 19.91 -7.17 -6.75
N PRO A 313 19.73 -7.92 -5.65
CA PRO A 313 18.95 -7.46 -4.49
C PRO A 313 19.57 -6.31 -3.73
N VAL A 314 20.89 -6.09 -3.82
CA VAL A 314 21.51 -4.89 -3.24
C VAL A 314 21.22 -3.71 -4.15
N GLY A 315 21.63 -3.77 -5.42
CA GLY A 315 21.43 -2.72 -6.41
C GLY A 315 22.31 -1.48 -6.18
N HIS A 316 22.38 -0.61 -7.20
CA HIS A 316 23.24 0.58 -7.15
C HIS A 316 22.48 1.84 -6.71
N ARG A 317 22.78 2.37 -5.51
CA ARG A 317 22.03 3.49 -4.89
C ARG A 317 21.97 4.75 -5.75
N ALA A 318 23.05 5.13 -6.43
CA ALA A 318 23.08 6.35 -7.25
C ALA A 318 22.03 6.37 -8.38
N ASN A 319 21.63 5.19 -8.87
CA ASN A 319 20.67 5.04 -9.98
C ASN A 319 19.32 4.48 -9.49
N SER A 320 19.10 4.43 -8.17
CA SER A 320 17.90 3.87 -7.58
C SER A 320 16.77 4.90 -7.58
N GLU A 321 15.72 4.65 -8.36
CA GLU A 321 14.48 5.44 -8.32
C GLU A 321 13.88 5.47 -6.92
N HIS A 322 13.99 4.38 -6.16
CA HIS A 322 13.58 4.35 -4.76
C HIS A 322 14.35 5.38 -3.92
N CYS A 323 15.68 5.47 -4.08
CA CYS A 323 16.51 6.42 -3.35
C CYS A 323 16.20 7.86 -3.79
N GLN A 324 16.20 8.13 -5.09
CA GLN A 324 15.89 9.45 -5.65
C GLN A 324 14.53 9.95 -5.16
N ARG A 325 13.51 9.09 -5.19
CA ARG A 325 12.17 9.42 -4.73
C ARG A 325 12.13 9.75 -3.26
N HIS A 326 12.63 8.87 -2.39
CA HIS A 326 12.51 9.10 -0.95
C HIS A 326 13.37 10.26 -0.48
N ILE A 327 14.59 10.44 -1.02
CA ILE A 327 15.41 11.62 -0.77
C ILE A 327 14.66 12.90 -1.16
N GLY A 328 14.02 12.92 -2.33
CA GLY A 328 13.21 14.05 -2.77
C GLY A 328 12.02 14.35 -1.86
N LEU A 329 11.26 13.32 -1.48
CA LEU A 329 10.13 13.46 -0.57
C LEU A 329 10.56 13.94 0.82
N PHE A 330 11.64 13.38 1.37
CA PHE A 330 12.21 13.85 2.65
C PHE A 330 12.66 15.31 2.55
N ASN A 331 13.37 15.70 1.49
CA ASN A 331 13.76 17.09 1.29
C ASN A 331 12.56 18.05 1.26
N ILE A 332 11.47 17.69 0.58
CA ILE A 332 10.24 18.50 0.56
C ILE A 332 9.67 18.67 1.98
N LEU A 333 9.58 17.58 2.75
CA LEU A 333 9.04 17.64 4.11
C LEU A 333 9.96 18.41 5.06
N PHE A 334 11.28 18.16 5.01
CA PHE A 334 12.25 18.88 5.83
C PHE A 334 12.34 20.36 5.47
N ALA A 335 12.14 20.74 4.20
CA ALA A 335 12.04 22.15 3.82
C ALA A 335 10.86 22.83 4.52
N HIS A 336 9.68 22.21 4.53
CA HIS A 336 8.53 22.73 5.28
C HIS A 336 8.75 22.75 6.80
N LEU A 337 9.43 21.75 7.37
CA LEU A 337 9.78 21.75 8.78
C LEU A 337 10.78 22.87 9.12
N ALA A 338 11.76 23.13 8.25
CA ALA A 338 12.75 24.18 8.42
C ALA A 338 12.16 25.60 8.26
N GLU A 339 11.20 25.78 7.34
CA GLU A 339 10.41 27.02 7.23
C GLU A 339 9.60 27.32 8.50
N ALA A 340 9.22 26.27 9.25
CA ALA A 340 8.53 26.35 10.54
C ALA A 340 7.26 27.22 10.55
N ARG A 341 6.52 27.25 9.42
CA ARG A 341 5.25 27.98 9.32
C ARG A 341 4.22 27.39 10.28
N PRO A 342 3.64 28.17 11.22
CA PRO A 342 2.77 27.62 12.28
C PRO A 342 1.60 26.79 11.76
N GLU A 343 0.96 27.22 10.66
CA GLU A 343 -0.18 26.53 10.06
C GLU A 343 0.19 25.18 9.44
N VAL A 344 1.40 25.06 8.89
CA VAL A 344 1.92 23.81 8.32
C VAL A 344 2.31 22.86 9.44
N LEU A 345 3.03 23.35 10.46
CA LEU A 345 3.42 22.54 11.61
C LEU A 345 2.18 22.00 12.35
N GLN A 346 1.14 22.81 12.53
CA GLN A 346 -0.13 22.36 13.11
C GLN A 346 -0.77 21.23 12.28
N THR A 347 -0.75 21.36 10.96
CA THR A 347 -1.28 20.33 10.04
C THR A 347 -0.47 19.03 10.15
N PHE A 348 0.87 19.13 10.13
CA PHE A 348 1.76 17.98 10.27
C PHE A 348 1.60 17.29 11.64
N THR A 349 1.54 18.05 12.73
CA THR A 349 1.25 17.50 14.06
C THR A 349 -0.11 16.79 14.09
N THR A 350 -1.12 17.34 13.42
CA THR A 350 -2.44 16.69 13.30
C THR A 350 -2.37 15.37 12.55
N TRP A 351 -1.64 15.30 11.44
CA TRP A 351 -1.44 14.06 10.67
C TRP A 351 -0.66 13.01 11.48
N VAL A 352 0.40 13.43 12.20
CA VAL A 352 1.17 12.52 13.05
C VAL A 352 0.31 11.89 14.15
N HIS A 353 -0.56 12.69 14.79
CA HIS A 353 -1.40 12.24 15.91
C HIS A 353 -2.77 11.67 15.52
N ARG A 354 -3.21 11.82 14.25
CA ARG A 354 -4.34 11.05 13.74
C ARG A 354 -3.95 9.57 13.77
N SER A 355 -4.38 8.91 14.83
CA SER A 355 -4.30 7.46 14.91
C SER A 355 -5.07 6.91 13.71
N ALA A 356 -4.41 6.12 12.84
CA ALA A 356 -5.10 5.00 12.23
C ALA A 356 -5.80 4.25 13.37
N PRO A 357 -7.04 3.76 13.23
CA PRO A 357 -7.84 3.27 14.34
C PRO A 357 -7.25 1.99 14.95
N LEU A 358 -6.15 2.12 15.70
CA LEU A 358 -5.75 1.18 16.72
C LEU A 358 -6.63 1.53 17.91
N ARG A 359 -7.83 0.96 17.94
CA ARG A 359 -8.57 0.79 19.19
C ARG A 359 -7.72 -0.12 20.08
N LEU A 360 -6.80 0.49 20.83
CA LEU A 360 -6.30 -0.08 22.07
C LEU A 360 -7.46 0.02 23.06
N ALA A 361 -8.39 -0.92 22.97
CA ALA A 361 -9.24 -1.24 24.10
C ALA A 361 -8.35 -1.91 25.15
N ALA A 362 -8.51 -1.42 26.39
CA ALA A 362 -7.80 -1.85 27.60
C ALA A 362 -7.79 -3.37 27.80
#